data_AF-A0A3L7WHB2-F1
#
_entry.id   AF-A0A3L7WHB2-F1
#
_cell.length_a   1.000
_cell.length_b   1.000
_cell.length_c   1.000
_cell.angle_alpha   90.00
_cell.angle_beta   90.00
_cell.angle_gamma   90.00
#
_symmetry.space_group_name_H-M   'P 1'
#
loop_
_entity.id
_entity.type
_entity.pdbx_description
1 polymer ?
#
loop_
_entity_poly.entity_id
_entity_poly.type
_entity_poly.pdbx_seq_one_letter_code
_entity_poly.pdbx_strand_id
1 'polypeptide(L)'
;MSDERRDGDQRVGAPLPVDSSRRTEIDKQRVPMAARPYRLLALVKQDAVVRVQKEPDDTVMTWPHLLTIEFLAAVAMSIFLLLLGLFINAPLEELANPNVTPAVAKAPWYFLGLQELLAYFHPTVAGALTPIGVLVGSALIPYLDRRNVHSTRPSDRKLEVTLFSILWALGLAVTFIGIFFRGPGYSFILPWSNGFFFSL
;
A
#
# COMPACT_ATOMS: atom_id res chain seq x y z
N MET A 1 43.64 -54.27 -46.99
CA MET A 1 44.00 -55.66 -46.70
C MET A 1 43.30 -56.01 -45.40
N SER A 2 42.53 -57.09 -45.43
CA SER A 2 41.63 -57.58 -44.38
C SER A 2 42.36 -58.00 -43.09
N ASP A 3 41.57 -58.51 -42.12
CA ASP A 3 41.95 -59.15 -40.84
C ASP A 3 42.14 -58.20 -39.64
N GLU A 4 41.70 -58.49 -38.42
CA GLU A 4 41.08 -59.71 -37.86
C GLU A 4 40.32 -59.36 -36.56
N ARG A 5 39.43 -60.26 -36.17
CA ARG A 5 38.50 -60.21 -35.04
C ARG A 5 39.20 -60.66 -33.74
N ARG A 6 38.93 -60.05 -32.57
CA ARG A 6 38.59 -60.73 -31.29
C ARG A 6 38.42 -59.81 -30.06
N ASP A 7 37.30 -60.06 -29.38
CA ASP A 7 36.96 -60.03 -27.94
C ASP A 7 37.62 -59.04 -26.95
N GLY A 8 36.73 -58.40 -26.17
CA GLY A 8 37.05 -57.64 -24.96
C GLY A 8 35.80 -57.37 -24.12
N ASP A 9 35.53 -58.27 -23.19
CA ASP A 9 34.54 -58.19 -22.10
C ASP A 9 34.82 -57.02 -21.14
N GLN A 10 33.84 -56.14 -20.88
CA GLN A 10 33.85 -55.26 -19.69
C GLN A 10 32.46 -54.77 -19.23
N ARG A 11 31.86 -55.55 -18.31
CA ARG A 11 31.17 -55.16 -17.05
C ARG A 11 30.12 -54.03 -17.05
N VAL A 12 28.85 -54.41 -16.90
CA VAL A 12 27.76 -53.56 -16.36
C VAL A 12 27.29 -54.15 -15.02
N GLY A 13 27.32 -53.36 -13.95
CA GLY A 13 26.97 -53.77 -12.59
C GLY A 13 25.50 -54.17 -12.44
N ALA A 14 25.25 -55.19 -11.61
CA ALA A 14 23.92 -55.71 -11.32
C ALA A 14 23.06 -54.70 -10.53
N PRO A 15 21.73 -54.61 -10.79
CA PRO A 15 20.83 -53.79 -9.98
C PRO A 15 20.59 -54.41 -8.60
N LEU A 16 20.58 -53.58 -7.56
CA LEU A 16 20.31 -53.98 -6.17
C LEU A 16 18.87 -54.51 -6.01
N PRO A 17 18.63 -55.50 -5.12
CA PRO A 17 17.29 -56.06 -4.89
C PRO A 17 16.35 -55.06 -4.21
N VAL A 18 15.13 -54.94 -4.75
CA VAL A 18 14.05 -54.12 -4.19
C VAL A 18 13.41 -54.85 -3.01
N ASP A 19 13.41 -54.22 -1.85
CA ASP A 19 12.79 -54.73 -0.61
C ASP A 19 11.25 -54.82 -0.76
N SER A 20 10.73 -56.04 -0.66
CA SER A 20 9.33 -56.41 -0.87
C SER A 20 8.42 -56.11 0.32
N SER A 21 8.98 -55.75 1.48
CA SER A 21 8.24 -55.56 2.73
C SER A 21 7.41 -54.27 2.81
N ARG A 22 7.72 -53.25 2.00
CA ARG A 22 6.98 -51.96 1.99
C ARG A 22 5.70 -51.97 1.15
N ARG A 23 5.44 -53.03 0.38
CA ARG A 23 4.33 -53.05 -0.58
C ARG A 23 2.99 -53.46 0.03
N THR A 24 2.98 -54.03 1.23
CA THR A 24 1.78 -54.67 1.81
C THR A 24 0.93 -53.80 2.72
N GLU A 25 1.34 -52.56 3.03
CA GLU A 25 0.59 -51.70 3.96
C GLU A 25 -0.48 -50.85 3.27
N ILE A 26 -0.29 -50.53 1.98
CA ILE A 26 -1.22 -49.68 1.21
C ILE A 26 -2.43 -50.45 0.65
N ASP A 27 -2.39 -51.79 0.63
CA ASP A 27 -3.36 -52.65 -0.07
C ASP A 27 -4.54 -53.16 0.81
N LYS A 28 -4.79 -52.56 1.98
CA LYS A 28 -5.91 -52.97 2.85
C LYS A 28 -7.11 -52.01 2.84
N GLN A 29 -7.07 -50.96 2.03
CA GLN A 29 -8.20 -50.03 1.92
C GLN A 29 -9.16 -50.50 0.81
N ARG A 30 -10.11 -51.37 1.20
CA ARG A 30 -11.22 -51.85 0.36
C ARG A 30 -11.92 -50.70 -0.37
N VAL A 31 -12.03 -50.81 -1.69
CA VAL A 31 -13.00 -50.07 -2.49
C VAL A 31 -13.99 -51.07 -3.09
N PRO A 32 -15.29 -51.03 -2.76
CA PRO A 32 -16.28 -51.76 -3.52
C PRO A 32 -16.69 -50.87 -4.70
N MET A 33 -16.64 -51.37 -5.94
CA MET A 33 -17.63 -51.04 -6.97
C MET A 33 -17.39 -51.86 -8.23
N ALA A 34 -18.50 -52.31 -8.81
CA ALA A 34 -18.62 -53.16 -9.98
C ALA A 34 -17.76 -52.68 -11.17
N ALA A 35 -16.91 -53.58 -11.68
CA ALA A 35 -16.05 -53.33 -12.83
C ALA A 35 -16.89 -53.25 -14.13
N ARG A 36 -17.11 -52.03 -14.63
CA ARG A 36 -17.43 -51.79 -16.05
C ARG A 36 -16.11 -51.55 -16.80
N PRO A 37 -15.87 -52.19 -17.96
CA PRO A 37 -14.61 -52.04 -18.68
C PRO A 37 -14.60 -50.71 -19.45
N TYR A 38 -14.15 -49.65 -18.80
CA TYR A 38 -13.83 -48.39 -19.49
C TYR A 38 -12.44 -48.51 -20.15
N ARG A 39 -12.37 -48.31 -21.47
CA ARG A 39 -11.12 -48.27 -22.25
C ARG A 39 -10.47 -46.90 -22.05
N LEU A 40 -9.31 -46.87 -21.39
CA LEU A 40 -8.50 -45.66 -21.20
C LEU A 40 -8.01 -45.18 -22.57
N LEU A 41 -8.56 -44.07 -23.09
CA LEU A 41 -8.20 -43.53 -24.40
C LEU A 41 -6.93 -42.68 -24.38
N ALA A 42 -6.57 -42.11 -23.23
CA ALA A 42 -5.27 -41.50 -22.99
C ALA A 42 -5.02 -41.37 -21.49
N LEU A 43 -3.90 -41.92 -21.01
CA LEU A 43 -3.37 -41.60 -19.69
C LEU A 43 -2.50 -40.36 -19.85
N VAL A 44 -3.10 -39.18 -19.72
CA VAL A 44 -2.33 -37.96 -19.54
C VAL A 44 -1.75 -38.03 -18.13
N LYS A 45 -0.43 -38.15 -18.03
CA LYS A 45 0.30 -37.96 -16.78
C LYS A 45 -0.02 -36.54 -16.33
N GLN A 46 -0.93 -36.40 -15.37
CA GLN A 46 -1.10 -35.14 -14.65
C GLN A 46 0.24 -34.92 -13.98
N ASP A 47 1.12 -34.12 -14.60
CA ASP A 47 2.17 -33.46 -13.84
C ASP A 47 1.43 -32.78 -12.71
N ALA A 48 1.77 -33.22 -11.50
CA ALA A 48 1.05 -32.92 -10.29
C ALA A 48 0.63 -31.46 -10.34
N VAL A 49 -0.67 -31.20 -10.16
CA VAL A 49 -1.11 -29.87 -9.79
C VAL A 49 -0.34 -29.60 -8.50
N VAL A 50 0.82 -28.93 -8.63
CA VAL A 50 1.60 -28.45 -7.51
C VAL A 50 0.69 -27.37 -6.96
N ARG A 51 -0.22 -27.77 -6.08
CA ARG A 51 -0.85 -26.88 -5.15
C ARG A 51 0.33 -26.30 -4.38
N VAL A 52 0.81 -25.16 -4.86
CA VAL A 52 1.62 -24.25 -4.07
C VAL A 52 0.79 -24.11 -2.79
N GLN A 53 1.27 -24.73 -1.72
CA GLN A 53 0.65 -24.60 -0.42
C GLN A 53 0.79 -23.12 -0.10
N LYS A 54 -0.27 -22.36 -0.38
CA LYS A 54 -0.40 -21.02 0.15
C LYS A 54 -0.34 -21.21 1.66
N GLU A 55 0.65 -20.60 2.30
CA GLU A 55 0.71 -20.57 3.77
C GLU A 55 -0.70 -20.21 4.28
N PRO A 56 -1.18 -20.83 5.36
CA PRO A 56 -2.50 -20.54 5.90
C PRO A 56 -2.65 -19.03 6.05
N ASP A 57 -3.50 -18.42 5.22
CA ASP A 57 -3.76 -17.00 5.25
C ASP A 57 -4.44 -16.73 6.60
N ASP A 58 -3.78 -15.98 7.49
CA ASP A 58 -4.29 -15.61 8.82
C ASP A 58 -5.47 -14.63 8.67
N THR A 59 -6.55 -15.15 8.12
CA THR A 59 -7.74 -14.41 7.72
C THR A 59 -8.86 -14.79 8.64
N VAL A 60 -9.37 -13.80 9.36
CA VAL A 60 -10.53 -13.94 10.23
C VAL A 60 -11.76 -13.40 9.53
N MET A 61 -12.94 -13.95 9.86
CA MET A 61 -14.19 -13.41 9.36
C MET A 61 -14.36 -11.95 9.81
N THR A 62 -14.64 -11.07 8.84
CA THR A 62 -14.83 -9.63 9.03
C THR A 62 -15.84 -9.34 10.13
N TRP A 63 -16.91 -10.12 10.16
CA TRP A 63 -17.86 -10.17 11.26
C TRP A 63 -17.48 -11.30 12.24
N PRO A 64 -17.43 -11.08 13.56
CA PRO A 64 -17.58 -9.80 14.28
C PRO A 64 -16.26 -9.04 14.51
N HIS A 65 -15.11 -9.65 14.23
CA HIS A 65 -13.81 -9.21 14.73
C HIS A 65 -13.43 -7.80 14.25
N LEU A 66 -13.45 -7.56 12.95
CA LEU A 66 -13.04 -6.29 12.36
C LEU A 66 -14.10 -5.21 12.57
N LEU A 67 -15.38 -5.57 12.34
CA LEU A 67 -16.49 -4.60 12.43
C LEU A 67 -16.65 -4.04 13.85
N THR A 68 -16.42 -4.85 14.89
CA THR A 68 -16.52 -4.37 16.28
C THR A 68 -15.46 -3.31 16.60
N ILE A 69 -14.22 -3.51 16.15
CA ILE A 69 -13.10 -2.59 16.39
C ILE A 69 -13.31 -1.29 15.59
N GLU A 70 -13.72 -1.39 14.33
CA GLU A 70 -14.02 -0.22 13.49
C GLU A 70 -15.19 0.59 14.03
N PHE A 71 -16.26 -0.08 14.47
CA PHE A 71 -17.41 0.60 15.08
C PHE A 71 -17.01 1.33 16.38
N LEU A 72 -16.20 0.70 17.23
CA LEU A 72 -15.68 1.34 18.43
C LEU A 72 -14.80 2.55 18.10
N ALA A 73 -13.93 2.45 17.09
CA ALA A 73 -13.10 3.56 16.63
C ALA A 73 -13.96 4.71 16.06
N ALA A 74 -15.04 4.40 15.32
CA ALA A 74 -15.96 5.39 14.78
C ALA A 74 -16.73 6.13 15.89
N VAL A 75 -17.21 5.41 16.90
CA VAL A 75 -17.87 6.01 18.08
C VAL A 75 -16.87 6.89 18.85
N ALA A 76 -15.65 6.41 19.08
CA ALA A 76 -14.61 7.18 19.75
C ALA A 76 -14.26 8.47 18.98
N MET A 77 -14.12 8.40 17.66
CA MET A 77 -13.87 9.57 16.81
C MET A 77 -15.05 10.55 16.84
N SER A 78 -16.28 10.04 16.82
CA SER A 78 -17.49 10.87 16.90
C SER A 78 -17.55 11.63 18.23
N ILE A 79 -17.31 10.94 19.36
CA ILE A 79 -17.22 11.58 20.68
C ILE A 79 -16.10 12.61 20.70
N PHE A 80 -14.91 12.29 20.17
CA PHE A 80 -13.79 13.21 20.10
C PHE A 80 -14.16 14.51 19.35
N LEU A 81 -14.77 14.41 18.16
CA LEU A 81 -15.19 15.58 17.38
C LEU A 81 -16.28 16.40 18.10
N LEU A 82 -17.24 15.75 18.77
CA LEU A 82 -18.27 16.44 19.55
C LEU A 82 -17.69 17.18 20.76
N LEU A 83 -16.75 16.56 21.48
CA LEU A 83 -16.05 17.21 22.59
C LEU A 83 -15.22 18.39 22.08
N LEU A 84 -14.50 18.21 20.96
CA LEU A 84 -13.73 19.28 20.34
C LEU A 84 -14.61 20.47 19.98
N GLY A 85 -15.77 20.24 19.35
CA GLY A 85 -16.71 21.32 19.01
C GLY A 85 -17.41 21.96 20.22
N LEU A 86 -17.55 21.24 21.33
CA LEU A 86 -18.14 21.77 22.57
C LEU A 86 -17.15 22.66 23.33
N PHE A 87 -15.87 22.30 23.36
CA PHE A 87 -14.83 23.03 24.11
C PHE A 87 -14.11 24.10 23.28
N ILE A 88 -13.99 23.91 21.96
CA ILE A 88 -13.33 24.85 21.05
C ILE A 88 -14.42 25.58 20.27
N ASN A 89 -14.78 26.78 20.73
CA ASN A 89 -15.71 27.65 20.02
C ASN A 89 -15.04 28.23 18.77
N ALA A 90 -15.69 28.07 17.62
CA ALA A 90 -15.29 28.76 16.41
C ALA A 90 -15.65 30.26 16.54
N PRO A 91 -14.68 31.19 16.48
CA PRO A 91 -14.95 32.61 16.41
C PRO A 91 -15.68 32.91 15.10
N LEU A 92 -16.93 33.34 15.19
CA LEU A 92 -17.70 33.79 14.04
C LEU A 92 -17.20 35.17 13.61
N GLU A 93 -16.75 35.29 12.36
CA GLU A 93 -16.41 36.58 11.76
C GLU A 93 -17.67 37.41 11.46
N GLU A 94 -17.47 38.71 11.15
CA GLU A 94 -18.54 39.59 10.72
C GLU A 94 -19.19 39.12 9.41
N LEU A 95 -20.42 39.59 9.15
CA LEU A 95 -21.09 39.33 7.89
C LEU A 95 -20.25 39.82 6.70
N ALA A 96 -20.12 38.96 5.68
CA ALA A 96 -19.26 39.24 4.53
C ALA A 96 -19.59 40.57 3.86
N ASN A 97 -18.60 41.45 3.76
CA ASN A 97 -18.70 42.75 3.10
C ASN A 97 -17.72 42.84 1.93
N PRO A 98 -18.19 42.91 0.67
CA PRO A 98 -17.31 43.01 -0.51
C PRO A 98 -16.41 44.25 -0.54
N ASN A 99 -16.72 45.30 0.24
CA ASN A 99 -15.94 46.54 0.30
C ASN A 99 -14.81 46.50 1.34
N VAL A 100 -14.73 45.44 2.16
CA VAL A 100 -13.76 45.33 3.25
C VAL A 100 -13.02 44.00 3.13
N THR A 101 -11.72 44.08 2.87
CA THR A 101 -10.85 42.89 2.90
C THR A 101 -10.28 42.72 4.31
N PRO A 102 -10.44 41.54 4.95
CA PRO A 102 -9.85 41.29 6.26
C PRO A 102 -8.32 41.40 6.20
N ALA A 103 -7.72 41.94 7.28
CA ALA A 103 -6.28 42.19 7.32
C ALA A 103 -5.45 40.90 7.23
N VAL A 104 -5.98 39.78 7.74
CA VAL A 104 -5.34 38.46 7.73
C VAL A 104 -6.26 37.46 7.05
N ALA A 105 -6.07 37.25 5.75
CA ALA A 105 -6.82 36.26 4.98
C ALA A 105 -5.98 34.97 4.81
N LYS A 106 -6.12 34.04 5.76
CA LYS A 106 -5.51 32.69 5.68
C LYS A 106 -6.53 31.69 5.17
N ALA A 107 -6.11 30.83 4.25
CA ALA A 107 -6.91 29.71 3.78
C ALA A 107 -7.06 28.66 4.89
N PRO A 108 -8.07 27.76 4.77
CA PRO A 108 -8.17 26.60 5.65
C PRO A 108 -6.87 25.80 5.68
N TRP A 109 -6.55 25.19 6.82
CA TRP A 109 -5.26 24.52 7.06
C TRP A 109 -4.85 23.50 6.00
N TYR A 110 -5.81 22.81 5.37
CA TYR A 110 -5.58 21.83 4.30
C TYR A 110 -5.22 22.47 2.95
N PHE A 111 -5.52 23.77 2.75
CA PHE A 111 -5.11 24.55 1.57
C PHE A 111 -3.98 25.55 1.87
N LEU A 112 -3.61 25.72 3.13
CA LEU A 112 -2.65 26.74 3.52
C LEU A 112 -1.26 26.49 2.93
N GLY A 113 -0.82 25.22 2.84
CA GLY A 113 0.43 24.90 2.15
C GLY A 113 0.41 25.27 0.66
N LEU A 114 -0.76 25.18 0.01
CA LEU A 114 -0.95 25.63 -1.37
C LEU A 114 -0.96 27.15 -1.45
N GLN A 115 -1.65 27.85 -0.54
CA GLN A 115 -1.63 29.32 -0.48
C GLN A 115 -0.20 29.85 -0.30
N GLU A 116 0.60 29.19 0.53
CA GLU A 116 2.00 29.55 0.73
C GLU A 116 2.82 29.40 -0.55
N LEU A 117 2.57 28.34 -1.33
CA LEU A 117 3.20 28.17 -2.63
C LEU A 117 2.79 29.28 -3.63
N LEU A 118 1.52 29.73 -3.60
CA LEU A 118 1.03 30.84 -4.43
C LEU A 118 1.69 32.17 -4.09
N ALA A 119 2.18 32.37 -2.86
CA ALA A 119 2.89 33.58 -2.50
C ALA A 119 4.28 33.68 -3.16
N TYR A 120 4.85 32.56 -3.60
CA TYR A 120 6.19 32.51 -4.20
C TYR A 120 6.18 32.24 -5.70
N PHE A 121 5.20 31.50 -6.22
CA PHE A 121 5.17 31.05 -7.61
C PHE A 121 3.97 31.60 -8.37
N HIS A 122 4.07 31.60 -9.71
CA HIS A 122 2.96 31.99 -10.57
C HIS A 122 1.73 31.11 -10.30
N PRO A 123 0.49 31.67 -10.28
CA PRO A 123 -0.72 30.95 -9.88
C PRO A 123 -0.98 29.66 -10.68
N THR A 124 -0.60 29.60 -11.95
CA THR A 124 -0.76 28.38 -12.76
C THR A 124 0.14 27.24 -12.27
N VAL A 125 1.36 27.55 -11.84
CA VAL A 125 2.32 26.54 -11.36
C VAL A 125 1.93 26.04 -9.98
N ALA A 126 1.68 26.98 -9.06
CA ALA A 126 1.35 26.64 -7.67
C ALA A 126 -0.07 26.09 -7.52
N GLY A 127 -1.06 26.74 -8.14
CA GLY A 127 -2.48 26.43 -7.94
C GLY A 127 -3.01 25.30 -8.82
N ALA A 128 -2.52 25.17 -10.06
CA ALA A 128 -3.03 24.15 -10.99
C ALA A 128 -2.03 23.00 -11.18
N LEU A 129 -0.81 23.29 -11.62
CA LEU A 129 0.15 22.24 -11.99
C LEU A 129 0.61 21.41 -10.79
N THR A 130 0.81 22.03 -9.62
CA THR A 130 1.29 21.30 -8.44
C THR A 130 0.26 20.28 -7.93
N PRO A 131 -1.01 20.64 -7.66
CA PRO A 131 -2.03 19.65 -7.26
C PRO A 131 -2.26 18.58 -8.32
N ILE A 132 -2.35 18.97 -9.59
CA ILE A 132 -2.53 18.02 -10.69
C ILE A 132 -1.33 17.08 -10.78
N GLY A 133 -0.11 17.60 -10.64
CA GLY A 133 1.11 16.80 -10.65
C GLY A 133 1.16 15.79 -9.51
N VAL A 134 0.74 16.16 -8.30
CA VAL A 134 0.65 15.23 -7.17
C VAL A 134 -0.42 14.16 -7.44
N LEU A 135 -1.61 14.53 -7.88
CA LEU A 135 -2.69 13.58 -8.15
C LEU A 135 -2.36 12.61 -9.29
N VAL A 136 -1.89 13.14 -10.42
CA VAL A 136 -1.48 12.34 -11.58
C VAL A 136 -0.26 11.49 -11.24
N GLY A 137 0.74 12.05 -10.56
CA GLY A 137 1.89 11.30 -10.08
C GLY A 137 1.49 10.13 -9.19
N SER A 138 0.54 10.35 -8.27
CA SER A 138 -0.02 9.31 -7.39
C SER A 138 -0.76 8.23 -8.19
N ALA A 139 -1.58 8.64 -9.15
CA ALA A 139 -2.34 7.72 -10.01
C ALA A 139 -1.43 6.89 -10.94
N LEU A 140 -0.25 7.40 -11.29
CA LEU A 140 0.74 6.71 -12.12
C LEU A 140 1.59 5.70 -11.35
N ILE A 141 1.64 5.77 -10.01
CA ILE A 141 2.40 4.82 -9.16
C ILE A 141 2.18 3.35 -9.56
N PRO A 142 0.94 2.81 -9.66
CA PRO A 142 0.72 1.40 -10.01
C PRO A 142 1.22 1.01 -11.40
N TYR A 143 1.42 1.97 -12.31
CA TYR A 143 1.90 1.70 -13.67
C TYR A 143 3.42 1.81 -13.81
N LEU A 144 4.04 2.66 -12.98
CA LEU A 144 5.49 2.87 -12.96
C LEU A 144 6.21 1.81 -12.13
N ASP A 145 5.55 1.31 -11.09
CA ASP A 145 6.10 0.28 -10.22
C ASP A 145 5.93 -1.13 -10.80
N ARG A 146 7.02 -1.69 -11.30
CA ARG A 146 7.07 -3.05 -11.89
C ARG A 146 7.62 -4.10 -10.93
N ARG A 147 7.86 -3.76 -9.66
CA ARG A 147 8.39 -4.72 -8.68
C ARG A 147 7.30 -5.71 -8.25
N ASN A 148 7.71 -6.72 -7.48
CA ASN A 148 6.80 -7.75 -6.98
C ASN A 148 5.67 -7.10 -6.15
N VAL A 149 4.43 -7.25 -6.63
CA VAL A 149 3.21 -6.71 -6.00
C VAL A 149 2.98 -7.31 -4.61
N HIS A 150 3.46 -8.52 -4.36
CA HIS A 150 3.33 -9.20 -3.07
C HIS A 150 4.39 -8.76 -2.04
N SER A 151 5.39 -7.98 -2.45
CA SER A 151 6.31 -7.38 -1.47
C SER A 151 5.74 -6.08 -0.92
N THR A 152 5.27 -6.15 0.32
CA THR A 152 4.77 -5.02 1.12
C THR A 152 5.83 -4.42 2.03
N ARG A 153 7.07 -4.95 2.02
CA ARG A 153 8.13 -4.50 2.93
C ARG A 153 8.64 -3.12 2.50
N PRO A 154 8.68 -2.12 3.41
CA PRO A 154 9.26 -0.80 3.10
C PRO A 154 10.75 -0.87 2.68
N SER A 155 11.46 -1.93 3.11
CA SER A 155 12.85 -2.20 2.73
C SER A 155 13.06 -2.42 1.24
N ASP A 156 12.03 -2.84 0.52
CA ASP A 156 12.12 -3.21 -0.89
C ASP A 156 11.84 -2.00 -1.79
N ARG A 157 11.46 -0.87 -1.16
CA ARG A 157 10.96 0.36 -1.79
C ARG A 157 11.56 1.61 -1.16
N LYS A 158 12.81 1.52 -0.69
CA LYS A 158 13.47 2.59 0.07
C LYS A 158 13.45 3.93 -0.66
N LEU A 159 13.69 3.93 -1.97
CA LEU A 159 13.68 5.14 -2.79
C LEU A 159 12.28 5.77 -2.82
N GLU A 160 11.26 5.00 -3.19
CA GLU A 160 9.86 5.48 -3.24
C GLU A 160 9.39 6.00 -1.88
N VAL A 161 9.62 5.23 -0.81
CA VAL A 161 9.22 5.61 0.55
C VAL A 161 9.96 6.87 1.01
N THR A 162 11.25 7.00 0.68
CA THR A 162 12.04 8.19 1.05
C THR A 162 11.56 9.42 0.30
N LEU A 163 11.33 9.34 -1.02
CA LEU A 163 10.81 10.46 -1.79
C LEU A 163 9.42 10.88 -1.33
N PHE A 164 8.53 9.90 -1.08
CA PHE A 164 7.19 10.19 -0.58
C PHE A 164 7.22 10.82 0.81
N SER A 165 8.09 10.34 1.69
CA SER A 165 8.29 10.94 3.03
C SER A 165 8.84 12.37 2.93
N ILE A 166 9.79 12.62 2.03
CA ILE A 166 10.30 13.98 1.76
C ILE A 166 9.18 14.87 1.23
N LEU A 167 8.36 14.40 0.30
CA LEU A 167 7.22 15.15 -0.23
C LEU A 167 6.25 15.57 0.88
N TRP A 168 5.90 14.64 1.78
CA TRP A 168 5.06 14.93 2.95
C TRP A 168 5.74 15.91 3.92
N ALA A 169 7.02 15.71 4.22
CA ALA A 169 7.77 16.60 5.11
C ALA A 169 7.84 18.04 4.54
N LEU A 170 8.08 18.19 3.23
CA LEU A 170 8.07 19.48 2.56
C LEU A 170 6.67 20.12 2.57
N GLY A 171 5.62 19.37 2.28
CA GLY A 171 4.24 19.86 2.33
C GLY A 171 3.83 20.35 3.72
N LEU A 172 4.19 19.59 4.76
CA LEU A 172 3.98 19.98 6.15
C LEU A 172 4.81 21.20 6.54
N ALA A 173 6.07 21.28 6.10
CA ALA A 173 6.93 22.43 6.37
C ALA A 173 6.37 23.72 5.75
N VAL A 174 5.92 23.67 4.50
CA VAL A 174 5.29 24.81 3.82
C VAL A 174 3.98 25.20 4.51
N THR A 175 3.17 24.22 4.91
CA THR A 175 1.94 24.47 5.69
C THR A 175 2.26 25.15 7.02
N PHE A 176 3.25 24.66 7.76
CA PHE A 176 3.69 25.23 9.03
C PHE A 176 4.16 26.68 8.88
N ILE A 177 4.90 27.00 7.82
CA ILE A 177 5.30 28.37 7.50
C ILE A 177 4.07 29.26 7.29
N GLY A 178 3.09 28.79 6.50
CA GLY A 178 1.83 29.50 6.27
C GLY A 178 1.03 29.76 7.56
N ILE A 179 1.06 28.84 8.53
CA ILE A 179 0.35 29.00 9.81
C ILE A 179 0.99 30.12 10.63
N PHE A 180 2.30 30.03 10.89
CA PHE A 180 2.95 30.80 11.96
C PHE A 180 3.71 32.05 11.48
N PHE A 181 4.20 32.07 10.25
CA PHE A 181 5.08 33.13 9.76
C PHE A 181 4.37 34.13 8.84
N ARG A 182 3.05 33.98 8.64
CA ARG A 182 2.24 34.89 7.82
C ARG A 182 1.40 35.82 8.68
N GLY A 183 1.53 37.12 8.39
CA GLY A 183 0.87 38.24 9.08
C GLY A 183 -0.07 39.03 8.17
N PRO A 184 -0.39 40.30 8.54
CA PRO A 184 -1.27 41.16 7.76
C PRO A 184 -0.82 41.30 6.30
N GLY A 185 -1.77 41.23 5.36
CA GLY A 185 -1.50 41.28 3.92
C GLY A 185 -0.69 40.09 3.40
N TYR A 186 -0.65 38.97 4.12
CA TYR A 186 0.16 37.79 3.82
C TYR A 186 1.68 38.06 3.79
N SER A 187 2.12 39.11 4.49
CA SER A 187 3.54 39.44 4.64
C SER A 187 4.26 38.42 5.53
N PHE A 188 5.55 38.22 5.27
CA PHE A 188 6.39 37.37 6.11
C PHE A 188 6.79 38.12 7.38
N ILE A 189 6.47 37.55 8.54
CA ILE A 189 6.74 38.14 9.85
C ILE A 189 7.37 37.11 10.78
N LEU A 190 8.20 37.59 11.69
CA LEU A 190 8.75 36.78 12.77
C LEU A 190 7.80 36.81 13.98
N PRO A 191 7.32 35.65 14.46
CA PRO A 191 6.28 35.61 15.49
C PRO A 191 6.75 36.15 16.85
N TRP A 192 8.04 36.06 17.15
CA TRP A 192 8.61 36.55 18.42
C TRP A 192 8.74 38.07 18.52
N SER A 193 8.71 38.80 17.40
CA SER A 193 8.73 40.28 17.41
C SER A 193 7.35 40.89 17.19
N ASN A 194 6.52 40.27 16.36
CA ASN A 194 5.25 40.84 15.90
C ASN A 194 4.00 40.14 16.46
N GLY A 195 4.17 39.05 17.23
CA GLY A 195 3.07 38.23 17.74
C GLY A 195 2.56 37.20 16.74
N PHE A 196 1.57 36.41 17.17
CA PHE A 196 0.91 35.38 16.36
C PHE A 196 -0.39 35.92 15.76
N PHE A 197 -0.57 35.70 14.45
CA PHE A 197 -1.77 36.13 13.71
C PHE A 197 -2.55 34.92 13.22
N PHE A 198 -3.09 34.12 14.12
CA PHE A 198 -3.91 32.97 13.78
C PHE A 198 -5.30 33.10 14.42
N SER A 199 -6.34 32.84 13.64
CA SER A 199 -7.69 32.56 14.14
C SER A 199 -7.89 31.04 14.15
N LEU A 200 -8.52 30.55 15.21
CA LEU A 200 -8.92 29.15 15.38
C LEU A 200 -10.26 28.88 14.70
#